data_AF-A0AAC8XPD5-F1
#
_entry.id   AF-A0AAC8XPD5-F1
#
_cell.length_a   1.000
_cell.length_b   1.000
_cell.length_c   1.000
_cell.angle_alpha   90.00
_cell.angle_beta   90.00
_cell.angle_gamma   90.00
#
_symmetry.space_group_name_H-M   'P 1'
#
loop_
_entity.id
_entity.type
_entity.pdbx_description
1 polymer ?
#
loop_
_entity_poly.entity_id
_entity_poly.type
_entity_poly.pdbx_seq_one_letter_code
_entity_poly.pdbx_strand_id
1 'polypeptide(L)'
;MTTDTDTKTKPTRKLLKIERLEPYLKFPSGLSLKQAKQNAKALKKEQGINQSEAMKIICWGNGIIDVRDFSQAIPKLIKHTFGLEHEQFGVFGTEDELQGFWYEDNGEIRAISVSRGWQSNTPEFLTDELANHLLSLKEEKLKEQRFLAAVKDCINSIGHKFYRTLNDIPLDDVTDKHHIRIDVDKLLFGAGGGSGQAVMEYVLASCYNTTDTASSIMQKALEIKFKRDEEKHFDISDEYDRQRLSDYVSRHRNFGSICSTLDDHNKDIVKRLIDNYHGW
;
A
#
# COMPACT_ATOMS: atom_id res chain seq x y z
N MET A 1 12.55 -53.70 -12.73
CA MET A 1 12.46 -52.60 -13.73
C MET A 1 11.00 -52.20 -13.77
N THR A 2 10.66 -51.13 -13.03
CA THR A 2 10.24 -49.80 -13.55
C THR A 2 8.82 -49.87 -14.11
N THR A 3 7.82 -49.13 -13.65
CA THR A 3 7.75 -47.95 -12.77
C THR A 3 6.26 -47.78 -12.46
N ASP A 4 5.89 -47.67 -11.18
CA ASP A 4 4.58 -47.12 -10.80
C ASP A 4 4.48 -45.73 -11.41
N THR A 5 3.49 -45.54 -12.27
CA THR A 5 3.18 -44.25 -12.87
C THR A 5 2.43 -43.45 -11.83
N ASP A 6 3.21 -42.69 -11.07
CA ASP A 6 2.76 -41.69 -10.12
C ASP A 6 1.98 -40.61 -10.89
N THR A 7 0.70 -40.86 -11.15
CA THR A 7 -0.23 -39.88 -11.70
C THR A 7 -0.46 -38.81 -10.63
N LYS A 8 0.48 -37.86 -10.53
CA LYS A 8 0.28 -36.64 -9.76
C LYS A 8 -0.95 -35.93 -10.32
N THR A 9 -2.06 -36.05 -9.61
CA THR A 9 -3.29 -35.30 -9.88
C THR A 9 -2.94 -33.83 -9.88
N LYS A 10 -3.20 -33.14 -11.01
CA LYS A 10 -2.93 -31.72 -11.12
C LYS A 10 -3.77 -30.98 -10.07
N PRO A 11 -3.21 -29.96 -9.39
CA PRO A 11 -3.97 -29.21 -8.40
C PRO A 11 -5.18 -28.54 -9.07
N THR A 12 -6.34 -28.69 -8.45
CA THR A 12 -7.61 -28.10 -8.89
C THR A 12 -7.94 -26.89 -8.02
N ARG A 13 -8.48 -25.84 -8.65
CA ARG A 13 -8.97 -24.64 -7.97
C ARG A 13 -10.40 -24.86 -7.50
N LYS A 14 -10.67 -24.46 -6.27
CA LYS A 14 -11.98 -24.58 -5.62
C LYS A 14 -12.32 -23.25 -4.96
N LEU A 15 -13.55 -22.75 -5.19
CA LEU A 15 -14.05 -21.56 -4.50
C LEU A 15 -14.33 -21.88 -3.03
N LEU A 16 -14.13 -20.90 -2.17
CA LEU A 16 -14.51 -21.01 -0.76
C LEU A 16 -16.01 -20.84 -0.59
N LYS A 17 -16.58 -21.57 0.36
CA LYS A 17 -17.96 -21.35 0.80
C LYS A 17 -18.07 -19.98 1.47
N ILE A 18 -19.12 -19.22 1.11
CA ILE A 18 -19.37 -17.87 1.64
C ILE A 18 -19.44 -17.87 3.17
N GLU A 19 -20.02 -18.90 3.77
CA GLU A 19 -20.16 -19.04 5.22
C GLU A 19 -18.81 -19.00 5.95
N ARG A 20 -17.73 -19.45 5.28
CA ARG A 20 -16.37 -19.41 5.82
C ARG A 20 -15.77 -18.01 5.80
N LEU A 21 -16.24 -17.15 4.90
CA LEU A 21 -15.77 -15.76 4.77
C LEU A 21 -16.48 -14.82 5.75
N GLU A 22 -17.69 -15.17 6.21
CA GLU A 22 -18.50 -14.33 7.10
C GLU A 22 -17.76 -13.70 8.30
N PRO A 23 -16.81 -14.39 8.99
CA PRO A 23 -16.07 -13.80 10.11
C PRO A 23 -15.24 -12.57 9.72
N TYR A 24 -14.84 -12.47 8.46
CA TYR A 24 -13.96 -11.41 7.93
C TYR A 24 -14.74 -10.25 7.31
N LEU A 25 -15.99 -10.49 6.90
CA LEU A 25 -16.77 -9.51 6.16
C LEU A 25 -17.11 -8.29 7.02
N LYS A 26 -16.84 -7.10 6.45
CA LYS A 26 -17.12 -5.81 7.06
C LYS A 26 -17.97 -4.95 6.13
N PHE A 27 -18.86 -4.18 6.74
CA PHE A 27 -19.59 -3.13 6.07
C PHE A 27 -18.68 -1.92 5.79
N PRO A 28 -19.05 -1.04 4.84
CA PRO A 28 -18.40 0.25 4.63
C PRO A 28 -18.19 1.10 5.88
N SER A 29 -19.09 1.01 6.85
CA SER A 29 -18.95 1.68 8.16
C SER A 29 -17.88 1.09 9.08
N GLY A 30 -17.30 -0.05 8.73
CA GLY A 30 -16.40 -0.85 9.57
C GLY A 30 -17.10 -1.87 10.47
N LEU A 31 -18.45 -1.87 10.53
CA LEU A 31 -19.21 -2.85 11.32
C LEU A 31 -18.98 -4.27 10.78
N SER A 32 -18.64 -5.23 11.66
CA SER A 32 -18.49 -6.62 11.23
C SER A 32 -19.84 -7.26 10.92
N LEU A 33 -19.87 -8.24 10.02
CA LEU A 33 -21.12 -8.96 9.71
C LEU A 33 -21.69 -9.67 10.95
N LYS A 34 -20.84 -10.18 11.83
CA LYS A 34 -21.25 -10.78 13.11
C LYS A 34 -22.03 -9.79 13.97
N GLN A 35 -21.51 -8.57 14.16
CA GLN A 35 -22.19 -7.51 14.90
C GLN A 35 -23.47 -7.06 14.18
N ALA A 36 -23.46 -6.93 12.86
CA ALA A 36 -24.64 -6.59 12.08
C ALA A 36 -25.78 -7.60 12.29
N LYS A 37 -25.49 -8.91 12.27
CA LYS A 37 -26.48 -9.97 12.55
C LYS A 37 -27.02 -9.89 13.98
N GLN A 38 -26.19 -9.50 14.96
CA GLN A 38 -26.63 -9.28 16.35
C GLN A 38 -27.53 -8.03 16.46
N ASN A 39 -27.14 -6.92 15.85
CA ASN A 39 -27.91 -5.69 15.83
C ASN A 39 -29.27 -5.88 15.14
N ALA A 40 -29.30 -6.63 14.03
CA ALA A 40 -30.56 -6.98 13.36
C ALA A 40 -31.49 -7.81 14.25
N LYS A 41 -30.96 -8.72 15.08
CA LYS A 41 -31.78 -9.48 16.04
C LYS A 41 -32.37 -8.57 17.13
N ALA A 42 -31.62 -7.59 17.60
CA ALA A 42 -32.10 -6.60 18.56
C ALA A 42 -33.20 -5.72 17.92
N LEU A 43 -32.93 -5.17 16.73
CA LEU A 43 -33.88 -4.34 15.98
C LEU A 43 -35.18 -5.08 15.67
N LYS A 44 -35.09 -6.35 15.27
CA LYS A 44 -36.23 -7.25 15.06
C LYS A 44 -37.14 -7.29 16.30
N LYS A 45 -36.55 -7.42 17.49
CA LYS A 45 -37.29 -7.50 18.76
C LYS A 45 -37.92 -6.16 19.14
N GLU A 46 -37.18 -5.07 18.98
CA GLU A 46 -37.63 -3.72 19.36
C GLU A 46 -38.73 -3.17 18.46
N GLN A 47 -38.62 -3.40 17.14
CA GLN A 47 -39.51 -2.81 16.15
C GLN A 47 -40.61 -3.78 15.67
N GLY A 48 -40.60 -5.03 16.13
CA GLY A 48 -41.58 -6.05 15.72
C GLY A 48 -41.51 -6.42 14.23
N ILE A 49 -40.41 -6.12 13.56
CA ILE A 49 -40.19 -6.43 12.14
C ILE A 49 -39.64 -7.85 11.95
N ASN A 50 -39.62 -8.35 10.72
CA ASN A 50 -38.99 -9.64 10.41
C ASN A 50 -37.44 -9.51 10.30
N GLN A 51 -36.73 -10.64 10.36
CA GLN A 51 -35.26 -10.63 10.34
C GLN A 51 -34.67 -10.11 9.03
N SER A 52 -35.33 -10.37 7.89
CA SER A 52 -34.88 -9.93 6.57
C SER A 52 -34.95 -8.41 6.45
N GLU A 53 -36.07 -7.82 6.90
CA GLU A 53 -36.28 -6.38 6.95
C GLU A 53 -35.28 -5.71 7.92
N ALA A 54 -35.03 -6.30 9.09
CA ALA A 54 -34.04 -5.80 10.03
C ALA A 54 -32.62 -5.81 9.42
N MET A 55 -32.22 -6.89 8.73
CA MET A 55 -30.93 -6.95 8.03
C MET A 55 -30.84 -5.92 6.90
N LYS A 56 -31.93 -5.70 6.16
CA LYS A 56 -31.98 -4.68 5.11
C LYS A 56 -31.72 -3.28 5.67
N ILE A 57 -32.37 -2.92 6.77
CA ILE A 57 -32.15 -1.64 7.47
C ILE A 57 -30.69 -1.53 7.94
N ILE A 58 -30.12 -2.59 8.49
CA ILE A 58 -28.70 -2.61 8.87
C ILE A 58 -27.79 -2.40 7.65
N CYS A 59 -28.07 -3.03 6.51
CA CYS A 59 -27.30 -2.80 5.28
C CYS A 59 -27.35 -1.34 4.84
N TRP A 60 -28.55 -0.75 4.77
CA TRP A 60 -28.72 0.64 4.36
C TRP A 60 -27.99 1.60 5.28
N GLY A 61 -28.17 1.45 6.60
CA GLY A 61 -27.53 2.29 7.60
C GLY A 61 -26.00 2.15 7.65
N ASN A 62 -25.43 1.12 7.02
CA ASN A 62 -24.00 0.85 7.01
C ASN A 62 -23.38 0.95 5.59
N GLY A 63 -24.03 1.68 4.68
CA GLY A 63 -23.44 2.09 3.40
C GLY A 63 -23.73 1.17 2.21
N ILE A 64 -24.64 0.20 2.35
CA ILE A 64 -25.10 -0.64 1.23
C ILE A 64 -26.59 -0.33 1.02
N ILE A 65 -26.89 0.79 0.38
CA ILE A 65 -28.24 1.40 0.32
C ILE A 65 -29.14 0.83 -0.79
N ASP A 66 -28.58 0.09 -1.74
CA ASP A 66 -29.24 -0.36 -2.97
C ASP A 66 -29.60 -1.85 -2.94
N VAL A 67 -29.73 -2.43 -1.74
CA VAL A 67 -30.14 -3.83 -1.56
C VAL A 67 -31.61 -3.95 -1.19
N ARG A 68 -32.30 -4.90 -1.83
CA ARG A 68 -33.68 -5.29 -1.49
C ARG A 68 -33.72 -6.42 -0.47
N ASP A 69 -32.68 -7.25 -0.46
CA ASP A 69 -32.53 -8.38 0.43
C ASP A 69 -31.06 -8.53 0.86
N PHE A 70 -30.83 -9.28 1.94
CA PHE A 70 -29.48 -9.46 2.48
C PHE A 70 -28.57 -10.30 1.57
N SER A 71 -29.12 -11.19 0.73
CA SER A 71 -28.29 -12.00 -0.18
C SER A 71 -27.56 -11.16 -1.22
N GLN A 72 -28.18 -10.06 -1.66
CA GLN A 72 -27.57 -9.06 -2.54
C GLN A 72 -26.41 -8.29 -1.88
N ALA A 73 -26.38 -8.25 -0.55
CA ALA A 73 -25.33 -7.55 0.19
C ALA A 73 -24.03 -8.38 0.27
N ILE A 74 -24.11 -9.71 0.21
CA ILE A 74 -22.94 -10.58 0.42
C ILE A 74 -21.83 -10.35 -0.61
N PRO A 75 -22.07 -10.38 -1.94
CA PRO A 75 -21.02 -10.10 -2.91
C PRO A 75 -20.42 -8.70 -2.73
N LYS A 76 -21.27 -7.71 -2.41
CA LYS A 76 -20.84 -6.33 -2.14
C LYS A 76 -19.94 -6.25 -0.90
N LEU A 77 -20.25 -7.01 0.15
CA LEU A 77 -19.42 -7.10 1.35
C LEU A 77 -18.08 -7.78 1.07
N ILE A 78 -18.06 -8.84 0.25
CA ILE A 78 -16.83 -9.53 -0.17
C ILE A 78 -15.94 -8.54 -0.93
N LYS A 79 -16.47 -7.91 -1.98
CA LYS A 79 -15.75 -6.90 -2.77
C LYS A 79 -15.28 -5.74 -1.91
N HIS A 80 -16.13 -5.22 -1.03
CA HIS A 80 -15.74 -4.15 -0.13
C HIS A 80 -14.64 -4.60 0.85
N THR A 81 -14.70 -5.81 1.39
CA THR A 81 -13.74 -6.30 2.38
C THR A 81 -12.38 -6.58 1.76
N PHE A 82 -12.35 -7.36 0.67
CA PHE A 82 -11.11 -7.88 0.07
C PHE A 82 -10.64 -7.14 -1.19
N GLY A 83 -11.50 -6.30 -1.78
CA GLY A 83 -11.20 -5.64 -3.07
C GLY A 83 -11.34 -6.54 -4.30
N LEU A 84 -11.83 -7.78 -4.11
CA LEU A 84 -12.00 -8.80 -5.15
C LEU A 84 -13.43 -9.37 -5.12
N GLU A 85 -13.93 -9.81 -6.27
CA GLU A 85 -15.16 -10.60 -6.36
C GLU A 85 -14.93 -12.02 -5.82
N HIS A 86 -16.01 -12.71 -5.45
CA HIS A 86 -15.92 -14.04 -4.84
C HIS A 86 -15.28 -15.08 -5.76
N GLU A 87 -15.47 -14.93 -7.06
CA GLU A 87 -14.93 -15.80 -8.10
C GLU A 87 -13.43 -15.61 -8.33
N GLN A 88 -12.83 -14.55 -7.77
CA GLN A 88 -11.45 -14.17 -8.03
C GLN A 88 -10.47 -14.72 -6.98
N PHE A 89 -10.92 -15.57 -6.06
CA PHE A 89 -10.05 -16.20 -5.08
C PHE A 89 -10.63 -17.52 -4.54
N GLY A 90 -9.76 -18.33 -3.96
CA GLY A 90 -10.18 -19.58 -3.35
C GLY A 90 -9.00 -20.43 -2.88
N VAL A 91 -9.25 -21.73 -2.76
CA VAL A 91 -8.23 -22.72 -2.38
C VAL A 91 -7.86 -23.60 -3.56
N PHE A 92 -6.65 -24.17 -3.52
CA PHE A 92 -6.25 -25.17 -4.51
C PHE A 92 -5.61 -26.38 -3.85
N GLY A 93 -5.72 -27.53 -4.51
CA GLY A 93 -5.14 -28.78 -4.03
C GLY A 93 -5.58 -29.98 -4.87
N THR A 94 -5.23 -31.17 -4.40
CA THR A 94 -5.69 -32.43 -4.98
C THR A 94 -7.10 -32.76 -4.47
N GLU A 95 -7.61 -33.95 -4.81
CA GLU A 95 -8.86 -34.44 -4.24
C GLU A 95 -8.73 -34.68 -2.73
N ASP A 96 -7.60 -35.24 -2.32
CA ASP A 96 -7.35 -35.69 -0.94
C ASP A 96 -6.71 -34.62 -0.06
N GLU A 97 -6.05 -33.62 -0.64
CA GLU A 97 -5.24 -32.66 0.13
C GLU A 97 -5.31 -31.24 -0.43
N LEU A 98 -5.59 -30.27 0.45
CA LEU A 98 -5.45 -28.85 0.10
C LEU A 98 -3.98 -28.43 0.21
N GLN A 99 -3.50 -27.72 -0.80
CA GLN A 99 -2.10 -27.32 -0.91
C GLN A 99 -1.89 -25.84 -0.60
N GLY A 100 -2.94 -25.02 -0.75
CA GLY A 100 -2.83 -23.58 -0.52
C GLY A 100 -4.03 -22.79 -1.04
N PHE A 101 -3.80 -21.51 -1.31
CA PHE A 101 -4.82 -20.59 -1.81
C PHE A 101 -4.38 -19.84 -3.06
N TRP A 102 -5.36 -19.38 -3.83
CA TRP A 102 -5.15 -18.63 -5.06
C TRP A 102 -6.03 -17.37 -5.07
N TYR A 103 -5.59 -16.37 -5.81
CA TYR A 103 -6.31 -15.11 -6.02
C TYR A 103 -5.90 -14.47 -7.33
N GLU A 104 -6.76 -13.61 -7.89
CA GLU A 104 -6.42 -12.75 -9.01
C GLU A 104 -5.78 -11.45 -8.54
N ASP A 105 -4.70 -11.06 -9.19
CA ASP A 105 -4.04 -9.77 -8.99
C ASP A 105 -3.59 -9.22 -10.34
N ASN A 106 -4.07 -8.02 -10.67
CA ASN A 106 -3.81 -7.34 -11.95
C ASN A 106 -4.08 -8.22 -13.19
N GLY A 107 -5.14 -9.03 -13.14
CA GLY A 107 -5.53 -9.93 -14.25
C GLY A 107 -4.73 -11.24 -14.33
N GLU A 108 -3.76 -11.46 -13.43
CA GLU A 108 -3.01 -12.70 -13.33
C GLU A 108 -3.45 -13.51 -12.11
N ILE A 109 -3.45 -14.84 -12.24
CA ILE A 109 -3.77 -15.73 -11.12
C ILE A 109 -2.49 -16.04 -10.35
N ARG A 110 -2.45 -15.61 -9.10
CA ARG A 110 -1.42 -15.93 -8.11
C ARG A 110 -1.85 -17.14 -7.29
N ALA A 111 -0.88 -17.99 -6.93
CA ALA A 111 -1.11 -19.14 -6.06
C ALA A 111 -0.01 -19.21 -5.01
N ILE A 112 -0.41 -19.38 -3.74
CA ILE A 112 0.49 -19.50 -2.60
C ILE A 112 0.28 -20.87 -1.99
N SER A 113 1.31 -21.71 -2.07
CA SER A 113 1.35 -22.99 -1.36
C SER A 113 1.60 -22.73 0.12
N VAL A 114 0.80 -23.34 0.97
CA VAL A 114 0.94 -23.26 2.42
C VAL A 114 1.36 -24.65 2.91
N SER A 115 2.52 -24.75 3.55
CA SER A 115 2.99 -26.02 4.10
C SER A 115 2.80 -26.04 5.60
N ARG A 116 2.07 -27.05 6.09
CA ARG A 116 1.91 -27.34 7.52
C ARG A 116 2.77 -28.53 7.96
N GLY A 117 4.01 -28.66 7.48
CA GLY A 117 4.90 -29.74 7.93
C GLY A 117 4.22 -31.12 7.86
N TRP A 118 3.90 -31.73 9.01
CA TRP A 118 3.27 -33.06 9.13
C TRP A 118 1.73 -33.05 9.17
N GLN A 119 1.07 -31.89 9.16
CA GLN A 119 -0.39 -31.77 9.21
C GLN A 119 -0.97 -31.39 7.85
N SER A 120 -2.09 -32.01 7.48
CA SER A 120 -2.83 -31.60 6.29
C SER A 120 -3.45 -30.21 6.48
N ASN A 121 -3.50 -29.43 5.40
CA ASN A 121 -4.17 -28.13 5.45
C ASN A 121 -5.68 -28.31 5.53
N THR A 122 -6.31 -27.64 6.50
CA THR A 122 -7.77 -27.61 6.60
C THR A 122 -8.36 -26.44 5.82
N PRO A 123 -9.62 -26.55 5.35
CA PRO A 123 -10.30 -25.43 4.69
C PRO A 123 -10.43 -24.19 5.57
N GLU A 124 -10.62 -24.37 6.89
CA GLU A 124 -10.68 -23.28 7.87
C GLU A 124 -9.36 -22.52 7.88
N PHE A 125 -8.25 -23.22 8.11
CA PHE A 125 -6.93 -22.59 8.19
C PHE A 125 -6.57 -21.85 6.90
N LEU A 126 -6.80 -22.45 5.73
CA LEU A 126 -6.51 -21.79 4.46
C LEU A 126 -7.43 -20.60 4.20
N THR A 127 -8.65 -20.60 4.72
CA THR A 127 -9.53 -19.43 4.64
C THR A 127 -8.95 -18.28 5.47
N ASP A 128 -8.47 -18.57 6.68
CA ASP A 128 -7.89 -17.56 7.58
C ASP A 128 -6.63 -16.94 6.96
N GLU A 129 -5.72 -17.77 6.44
CA GLU A 129 -4.49 -17.33 5.76
C GLU A 129 -4.82 -16.49 4.51
N LEU A 130 -5.74 -16.96 3.66
CA LEU A 130 -6.17 -16.22 2.48
C LEU A 130 -6.79 -14.87 2.85
N ALA A 131 -7.69 -14.84 3.84
CA ALA A 131 -8.37 -13.61 4.23
C ALA A 131 -7.38 -12.58 4.78
N ASN A 132 -6.43 -12.99 5.61
CA ASN A 132 -5.37 -12.12 6.11
C ASN A 132 -4.48 -11.59 4.98
N HIS A 133 -4.11 -12.45 4.04
CA HIS A 133 -3.32 -12.07 2.87
C HIS A 133 -4.03 -11.03 2.01
N LEU A 134 -5.30 -11.28 1.65
CA LEU A 134 -6.11 -10.36 0.83
C LEU A 134 -6.35 -9.02 1.54
N LEU A 135 -6.57 -9.02 2.85
CA LEU A 135 -6.69 -7.78 3.63
C LEU A 135 -5.38 -6.97 3.61
N SER A 136 -4.23 -7.64 3.72
CA SER A 136 -2.92 -6.98 3.62
C SER A 136 -2.71 -6.36 2.23
N LEU A 137 -2.97 -7.12 1.16
CA LEU A 137 -2.85 -6.64 -0.21
C LEU A 137 -3.72 -5.42 -0.49
N LYS A 138 -4.97 -5.44 0.00
CA LYS A 138 -5.88 -4.32 -0.15
C LYS A 138 -5.37 -3.07 0.58
N GLU A 139 -4.87 -3.23 1.82
CA GLU A 139 -4.30 -2.11 2.58
C GLU A 139 -3.06 -1.55 1.89
N GLU A 140 -2.17 -2.40 1.36
CA GLU A 140 -1.01 -1.98 0.57
C GLU A 140 -1.43 -1.15 -0.64
N LYS A 141 -2.39 -1.64 -1.45
CA LYS A 141 -2.92 -0.88 -2.61
C LYS A 141 -3.50 0.47 -2.20
N LEU A 142 -4.25 0.53 -1.10
CA LEU A 142 -4.80 1.79 -0.59
C LEU A 142 -3.70 2.75 -0.13
N LYS A 143 -2.66 2.25 0.53
CA LYS A 143 -1.54 3.09 0.93
C LYS A 143 -0.73 3.57 -0.27
N GLU A 144 -0.52 2.75 -1.30
CA GLU A 144 0.12 3.21 -2.54
C GLU A 144 -0.67 4.35 -3.20
N GLN A 145 -2.00 4.26 -3.23
CA GLN A 145 -2.86 5.34 -3.73
C GLN A 145 -2.73 6.61 -2.87
N ARG A 146 -2.75 6.48 -1.54
CA ARG A 146 -2.56 7.61 -0.61
C ARG A 146 -1.17 8.23 -0.75
N PHE A 147 -0.14 7.41 -0.94
CA PHE A 147 1.23 7.84 -1.20
C PHE A 147 1.32 8.64 -2.50
N LEU A 148 0.75 8.11 -3.59
CA LEU A 148 0.70 8.81 -4.88
C LEU A 148 -0.02 10.16 -4.76
N ALA A 149 -1.16 10.21 -4.06
CA ALA A 149 -1.85 11.47 -3.80
C ALA A 149 -0.97 12.47 -3.04
N ALA A 150 -0.24 12.02 -2.01
CA ALA A 150 0.69 12.87 -1.26
C ALA A 150 1.89 13.33 -2.12
N VAL A 151 2.40 12.49 -3.03
CA VAL A 151 3.44 12.87 -4.00
C VAL A 151 2.93 13.97 -4.92
N LYS A 152 1.71 13.86 -5.46
CA LYS A 152 1.11 14.89 -6.32
C LYS A 152 0.94 16.22 -5.57
N ASP A 153 0.43 16.19 -4.35
CA ASP A 153 0.27 17.39 -3.52
C ASP A 153 1.63 18.05 -3.23
N CYS A 154 2.65 17.24 -2.95
CA CYS A 154 4.01 17.73 -2.73
C CYS A 154 4.58 18.39 -3.99
N ILE A 155 4.39 17.77 -5.16
CA ILE A 155 4.79 18.34 -6.45
C ILE A 155 4.10 19.68 -6.69
N ASN A 156 2.79 19.76 -6.43
CA ASN A 156 2.02 21.00 -6.60
C ASN A 156 2.48 22.11 -5.63
N SER A 157 2.92 21.75 -4.42
CA SER A 157 3.48 22.70 -3.44
C SER A 157 4.85 23.26 -3.87
N ILE A 158 5.71 22.42 -4.46
CA ILE A 158 7.07 22.82 -4.88
C ILE A 158 7.07 23.52 -6.25
N GLY A 159 6.26 23.02 -7.20
CA GLY A 159 6.16 23.48 -8.58
C GLY A 159 6.57 22.42 -9.62
N HIS A 160 6.53 22.79 -10.91
CA HIS A 160 6.53 21.79 -12.00
C HIS A 160 7.84 21.62 -12.79
N LYS A 161 8.96 22.16 -12.33
CA LYS A 161 10.20 22.26 -13.14
C LYS A 161 11.08 21.00 -13.12
N PHE A 162 10.82 20.07 -12.23
CA PHE A 162 11.74 18.94 -11.93
C PHE A 162 11.15 17.57 -12.28
N TYR A 163 9.91 17.46 -12.76
CA TYR A 163 9.30 16.19 -13.09
C TYR A 163 8.77 16.16 -14.53
N ARG A 164 8.54 14.95 -15.04
CA ARG A 164 7.77 14.68 -16.26
C ARG A 164 6.83 13.51 -16.01
N THR A 165 5.69 13.51 -16.66
CA THR A 165 4.77 12.36 -16.68
C THR A 165 5.01 11.50 -17.91
N LEU A 166 4.70 10.21 -17.80
CA LEU A 166 4.74 9.31 -18.94
C LEU A 166 3.62 9.66 -19.92
N ASN A 167 3.93 9.77 -21.21
CA ASN A 167 2.99 10.15 -22.27
C ASN A 167 2.31 11.51 -22.07
N ASP A 168 2.95 12.44 -21.34
CA ASP A 168 2.47 13.80 -21.10
C ASP A 168 1.05 13.88 -20.49
N ILE A 169 0.64 12.84 -19.74
CA ILE A 169 -0.63 12.87 -19.01
C ILE A 169 -0.60 13.95 -17.92
N PRO A 170 -1.70 14.68 -17.66
CA PRO A 170 -1.77 15.62 -16.55
C PRO A 170 -1.45 14.94 -15.21
N LEU A 171 -0.78 15.65 -14.29
CA LEU A 171 -0.39 15.10 -12.99
C LEU A 171 -1.60 14.55 -12.21
N ASP A 172 -2.72 15.27 -12.27
CA ASP A 172 -3.97 14.90 -11.59
C ASP A 172 -4.52 13.56 -12.09
N ASP A 173 -4.29 13.21 -13.36
CA ASP A 173 -4.78 11.99 -14.00
C ASP A 173 -3.85 10.77 -13.81
N VAL A 174 -2.66 10.97 -13.23
CA VAL A 174 -1.71 9.87 -12.98
C VAL A 174 -2.28 8.87 -11.96
N THR A 175 -2.44 7.60 -12.32
CA THR A 175 -2.92 6.55 -11.39
C THR A 175 -1.82 5.65 -10.85
N ASP A 176 -0.64 5.67 -11.47
CA ASP A 176 0.52 4.88 -11.08
C ASP A 176 1.71 5.82 -10.80
N LYS A 177 2.34 5.65 -9.64
CA LYS A 177 3.55 6.39 -9.25
C LYS A 177 4.65 6.28 -10.30
N HIS A 178 4.83 5.13 -10.94
CA HIS A 178 5.87 4.92 -11.96
C HIS A 178 5.69 5.74 -13.23
N HIS A 179 4.52 6.36 -13.42
CA HIS A 179 4.32 7.32 -14.50
C HIS A 179 4.88 8.71 -14.20
N ILE A 180 5.37 8.98 -12.98
CA ILE A 180 6.06 10.23 -12.64
C ILE A 180 7.56 9.98 -12.66
N ARG A 181 8.30 10.76 -13.45
CA ARG A 181 9.78 10.75 -13.45
C ARG A 181 10.28 12.04 -12.83
N ILE A 182 10.94 11.92 -11.68
CA ILE A 182 11.54 13.04 -10.95
C ILE A 182 13.02 13.12 -11.29
N ASP A 183 13.47 14.30 -11.72
CA ASP A 183 14.87 14.65 -11.87
C ASP A 183 15.39 15.15 -10.51
N VAL A 184 16.04 14.26 -9.77
CA VAL A 184 16.51 14.49 -8.39
C VAL A 184 17.47 15.66 -8.31
N ASP A 185 18.36 15.82 -9.29
CA ASP A 185 19.34 16.93 -9.30
C ASP A 185 18.65 18.27 -9.52
N LYS A 186 17.70 18.34 -10.47
CA LYS A 186 16.90 19.56 -10.66
C LYS A 186 16.01 19.86 -9.45
N LEU A 187 15.49 18.84 -8.78
CA LEU A 187 14.66 19.00 -7.60
C LEU A 187 15.47 19.56 -6.42
N LEU A 188 16.66 19.02 -6.14
CA LEU A 188 17.46 19.38 -4.96
C LEU A 188 18.37 20.60 -5.15
N PHE A 189 18.75 20.89 -6.40
CA PHE A 189 19.72 21.93 -6.73
C PHE A 189 19.22 22.92 -7.79
N GLY A 190 17.94 22.86 -8.13
CA GLY A 190 17.27 23.85 -8.97
C GLY A 190 17.37 25.26 -8.36
N ALA A 191 17.48 26.27 -9.21
CA ALA A 191 17.64 27.65 -8.75
C ALA A 191 16.36 28.19 -8.08
N GLY A 192 16.52 28.68 -6.84
CA GLY A 192 15.60 29.62 -6.19
C GLY A 192 14.38 29.00 -5.52
N GLY A 193 14.51 28.72 -4.23
CA GLY A 193 13.41 28.37 -3.32
C GLY A 193 13.67 28.90 -1.92
N GLY A 194 12.61 29.21 -1.17
CA GLY A 194 12.71 29.54 0.26
C GLY A 194 13.12 28.32 1.10
N SER A 195 13.45 28.53 2.37
CA SER A 195 13.83 27.44 3.29
C SER A 195 12.79 26.33 3.34
N GLY A 196 11.50 26.67 3.35
CA GLY A 196 10.37 25.72 3.35
C GLY A 196 10.30 24.85 2.09
N GLN A 197 10.51 25.45 0.92
CA GLN A 197 10.52 24.72 -0.36
C GLN A 197 11.67 23.73 -0.42
N ALA A 198 12.86 24.12 0.03
CA ALA A 198 14.03 23.23 0.08
C ALA A 198 13.80 21.99 0.97
N VAL A 199 12.98 22.11 2.02
CA VAL A 199 12.56 20.96 2.85
C VAL A 199 11.70 20.03 2.02
N MET A 200 10.66 20.56 1.38
CA MET A 200 9.71 19.76 0.60
C MET A 200 10.40 19.06 -0.57
N GLU A 201 11.33 19.74 -1.24
CA GLU A 201 12.20 19.16 -2.28
C GLU A 201 13.00 17.96 -1.74
N TYR A 202 13.61 18.10 -0.57
CA TYR A 202 14.34 17.02 0.07
C TYR A 202 13.44 15.87 0.54
N VAL A 203 12.26 16.17 1.11
CA VAL A 203 11.26 15.16 1.51
C VAL A 203 10.85 14.35 0.29
N LEU A 204 10.44 15.04 -0.78
CA LEU A 204 9.98 14.39 -2.00
C LEU A 204 11.09 13.55 -2.61
N ALA A 205 12.30 14.09 -2.74
CA ALA A 205 13.44 13.34 -3.28
C ALA A 205 13.70 12.08 -2.45
N SER A 206 13.71 12.19 -1.12
CA SER A 206 14.03 11.08 -0.22
C SER A 206 12.95 10.00 -0.19
N CYS A 207 11.67 10.38 -0.16
CA CYS A 207 10.54 9.46 -0.16
C CYS A 207 10.25 8.88 -1.56
N TYR A 208 10.58 9.63 -2.61
CA TYR A 208 10.46 9.14 -3.97
C TYR A 208 11.67 8.26 -4.26
N ASN A 209 12.90 8.76 -4.33
CA ASN A 209 14.08 7.98 -4.69
C ASN A 209 15.23 8.15 -3.68
N THR A 210 15.25 7.32 -2.63
CA THR A 210 16.25 7.43 -1.55
C THR A 210 17.68 7.26 -2.07
N THR A 211 17.93 6.26 -2.94
CA THR A 211 19.27 5.93 -3.44
C THR A 211 19.87 7.06 -4.28
N ASP A 212 19.12 7.57 -5.25
CA ASP A 212 19.62 8.67 -6.10
C ASP A 212 19.74 9.96 -5.30
N THR A 213 18.82 10.21 -4.35
CA THR A 213 18.91 11.37 -3.46
C THR A 213 20.18 11.36 -2.61
N ALA A 214 20.50 10.23 -1.98
CA ALA A 214 21.72 10.09 -1.19
C ALA A 214 22.97 10.29 -2.07
N SER A 215 22.98 9.70 -3.26
CA SER A 215 24.08 9.82 -4.24
C SER A 215 24.29 11.27 -4.68
N SER A 216 23.22 11.95 -5.11
CA SER A 216 23.24 13.35 -5.55
C SER A 216 23.71 14.30 -4.46
N ILE A 217 23.22 14.13 -3.22
CA ILE A 217 23.65 14.94 -2.07
C ILE A 217 25.14 14.73 -1.78
N MET A 218 25.59 13.48 -1.77
CA MET A 218 26.98 13.15 -1.47
C MET A 218 27.93 13.67 -2.56
N GLN A 219 27.57 13.50 -3.83
CA GLN A 219 28.33 14.04 -4.96
C GLN A 219 28.45 15.56 -4.86
N LYS A 220 27.35 16.26 -4.53
CA LYS A 220 27.40 17.71 -4.35
C LYS A 220 28.29 18.14 -3.18
N ALA A 221 28.24 17.42 -2.07
CA ALA A 221 29.07 17.69 -0.91
C ALA A 221 30.57 17.53 -1.23
N LEU A 222 30.94 16.47 -1.96
CA LEU A 222 32.30 16.25 -2.45
C LEU A 222 32.76 17.36 -3.41
N GLU A 223 31.89 17.76 -4.36
CA GLU A 223 32.18 18.88 -5.26
C GLU A 223 32.45 20.18 -4.50
N ILE A 224 31.67 20.47 -3.46
CA ILE A 224 31.84 21.67 -2.63
C ILE A 224 33.13 21.58 -1.82
N LYS A 225 33.40 20.42 -1.21
CA LYS A 225 34.62 20.17 -0.44
C LYS A 225 35.86 20.39 -1.30
N PHE A 226 35.96 19.73 -2.45
CA PHE A 226 37.12 19.87 -3.35
C PHE A 226 37.30 21.28 -3.91
N LYS A 227 36.21 22.03 -4.09
CA LYS A 227 36.29 23.45 -4.50
C LYS A 227 36.75 24.38 -3.38
N ARG A 228 36.41 24.10 -2.12
CA ARG A 228 36.69 24.99 -0.98
C ARG A 228 38.01 24.69 -0.27
N ASP A 229 38.34 23.41 -0.12
CA ASP A 229 39.52 22.98 0.63
C ASP A 229 40.78 22.87 -0.27
N GLU A 230 40.67 23.10 -1.58
CA GLU A 230 41.72 22.87 -2.61
C GLU A 230 42.29 21.43 -2.63
N GLU A 231 41.72 20.53 -1.82
CA GLU A 231 42.03 19.11 -1.77
C GLU A 231 41.49 18.40 -3.02
N LYS A 232 42.30 17.52 -3.61
CA LYS A 232 41.94 16.70 -4.78
C LYS A 232 41.63 15.25 -4.45
N HIS A 233 41.79 14.86 -3.19
CA HIS A 233 41.65 13.49 -2.73
C HIS A 233 40.70 13.45 -1.53
N PHE A 234 39.93 12.38 -1.45
CA PHE A 234 39.06 12.09 -0.32
C PHE A 234 39.36 10.66 0.13
N ASP A 235 39.81 10.48 1.37
CA ASP A 235 40.08 9.16 1.90
C ASP A 235 38.87 8.63 2.68
N ILE A 236 38.19 7.63 2.14
CA ILE A 236 37.04 6.98 2.78
C ILE A 236 37.45 6.25 4.07
N SER A 237 38.71 5.84 4.17
CA SER A 237 39.22 5.13 5.36
C SER A 237 39.54 6.08 6.52
N ASP A 238 39.74 7.38 6.25
CA ASP A 238 39.97 8.39 7.27
C ASP A 238 38.64 8.83 7.91
N GLU A 239 38.56 8.73 9.24
CA GLU A 239 37.42 9.20 10.02
C GLU A 239 37.27 10.73 9.98
N TYR A 240 38.38 11.47 9.93
CA TYR A 240 38.38 12.92 9.88
C TYR A 240 37.77 13.43 8.57
N ASP A 241 38.18 12.85 7.43
CA ASP A 241 37.61 13.17 6.12
C ASP A 241 36.12 12.84 6.06
N ARG A 242 35.71 11.66 6.54
CA ARG A 242 34.29 11.28 6.64
C ARG A 242 33.47 12.25 7.49
N GLN A 243 34.00 12.69 8.63
CA GLN A 243 33.33 13.67 9.49
C GLN A 243 33.28 15.05 8.83
N ARG A 244 34.33 15.54 8.18
CA ARG A 244 34.30 16.86 7.52
C ARG A 244 33.41 16.92 6.29
N LEU A 245 33.28 15.83 5.53
CA LEU A 245 32.39 15.78 4.36
C LEU A 245 30.96 16.17 4.73
N SER A 246 30.57 15.78 5.93
CA SER A 246 29.23 15.95 6.43
C SER A 246 28.88 17.42 6.74
N ASP A 247 29.86 18.31 6.95
CA ASP A 247 29.65 19.76 7.11
C ASP A 247 29.12 20.40 5.82
N TYR A 248 29.46 19.80 4.67
CA TYR A 248 29.00 20.22 3.35
C TYR A 248 27.60 19.70 2.99
N VAL A 249 27.00 18.86 3.85
CA VAL A 249 25.62 18.35 3.73
C VAL A 249 24.66 19.07 4.70
N SER A 250 25.13 20.06 5.46
CA SER A 250 24.47 20.67 6.63
C SER A 250 22.97 21.00 6.47
N ARG A 251 22.53 21.47 5.30
CA ARG A 251 21.12 21.80 5.03
C ARG A 251 20.15 20.59 5.09
N HIS A 252 20.65 19.36 4.98
CA HIS A 252 19.84 18.13 5.00
C HIS A 252 19.97 17.33 6.31
N ARG A 253 20.92 17.69 7.20
CA ARG A 253 21.22 16.94 8.43
C ARG A 253 20.21 17.16 9.55
N ASN A 254 19.52 18.29 9.54
CA ASN A 254 18.60 18.72 10.60
C ASN A 254 17.14 18.59 10.18
N PHE A 255 16.79 17.53 9.44
CA PHE A 255 15.44 17.32 8.88
C PHE A 255 14.32 17.60 9.89
N GLY A 256 14.40 17.04 11.10
CA GLY A 256 13.40 17.26 12.14
C GLY A 256 13.27 18.72 12.60
N SER A 257 14.39 19.43 12.75
CA SER A 257 14.40 20.87 13.10
C SER A 257 13.84 21.71 11.95
N ILE A 258 14.15 21.34 10.72
CA ILE A 258 13.73 22.03 9.51
C ILE A 258 12.22 21.84 9.27
N CYS A 259 11.66 20.66 9.54
CA CYS A 259 10.23 20.40 9.48
C CYS A 259 9.41 21.25 10.46
N SER A 260 10.00 21.72 11.57
CA SER A 260 9.30 22.62 12.50
C SER A 260 8.91 23.97 11.88
N THR A 261 9.67 24.40 10.86
CA THR A 261 9.50 25.68 10.16
C THR A 261 8.49 25.65 9.02
N LEU A 262 7.95 24.46 8.69
CA LEU A 262 6.91 24.31 7.69
C LEU A 262 5.56 24.83 8.21
N ASP A 263 4.74 25.36 7.30
CA ASP A 263 3.32 25.63 7.58
C ASP A 263 2.53 24.33 7.78
N ASP A 264 1.30 24.44 8.28
CA ASP A 264 0.46 23.27 8.60
C ASP A 264 0.07 22.46 7.36
N HIS A 265 -0.06 23.11 6.20
CA HIS A 265 -0.38 22.45 4.94
C HIS A 265 0.79 21.55 4.49
N ASN A 266 2.00 22.07 4.49
CA ASN A 266 3.21 21.32 4.14
C ASN A 266 3.52 20.24 5.18
N LYS A 267 3.27 20.49 6.47
CA LYS A 267 3.38 19.44 7.52
C LYS A 267 2.43 18.28 7.27
N ASP A 268 1.20 18.54 6.86
CA ASP A 268 0.23 17.49 6.51
C ASP A 268 0.72 16.65 5.32
N ILE A 269 1.23 17.29 4.26
CA ILE A 269 1.80 16.59 3.10
C ILE A 269 2.96 15.68 3.53
N VAL A 270 3.91 16.20 4.31
CA VAL A 270 5.06 15.42 4.81
C VAL A 270 4.59 14.22 5.64
N LYS A 271 3.61 14.43 6.53
CA LYS A 271 3.03 13.36 7.32
C LYS A 271 2.41 12.28 6.44
N ARG A 272 1.60 12.65 5.44
CA ARG A 272 0.97 11.69 4.52
C ARG A 272 2.01 10.94 3.67
N LEU A 273 3.11 11.58 3.27
CA LEU A 273 4.22 10.90 2.59
C LEU A 273 4.87 9.84 3.47
N ILE A 274 5.17 10.17 4.74
CA ILE A 274 5.83 9.25 5.68
C ILE A 274 4.90 8.10 6.09
N ASP A 275 3.65 8.40 6.45
CA ASP A 275 2.67 7.41 6.92
C ASP A 275 2.31 6.36 5.84
N ASN A 276 2.48 6.72 4.56
CA ASN A 276 2.23 5.86 3.41
C ASN A 276 3.51 5.49 2.64
N TYR A 277 4.70 5.70 3.22
CA TYR A 277 5.95 5.30 2.58
C TYR A 277 6.12 3.77 2.61
N HIS A 278 6.48 3.19 1.47
CA HIS A 278 6.59 1.72 1.30
C HIS A 278 8.00 1.23 0.96
N GLY A 279 9.01 2.11 1.03
CA GLY A 279 10.31 1.82 0.43
C GLY A 279 10.26 2.03 -1.09
N TRP A 280 11.30 2.65 -1.62
CA TRP A 280 11.55 2.74 -3.07
C TRP A 280 12.95 2.22 -3.37
#